data_AF-A0AAV4Q763-F1
#
_entry.id   AF-A0AAV4Q763-F1
#
_cell.length_a   1.000
_cell.length_b   1.000
_cell.length_c   1.000
_cell.angle_alpha   90.00
_cell.angle_beta   90.00
_cell.angle_gamma   90.00
#
_symmetry.space_group_name_H-M   'P 1'
#
loop_
_entity.id
_entity.type
_entity.pdbx_description
1 polymer ?
#
loop_
_entity_poly.entity_id
_entity_poly.type
_entity_poly.pdbx_seq_one_letter_code
_entity_poly.pdbx_strand_id
1 'polypeptide(L)'
;MTSYDILTHSKKYPYDGPENELTIHVSPGATECFYQKAKAEQSLEIEYQVIDANFGDVNINQELDINFQLFSPNGKELISDYKQSDANHK
;
A
#
# COMPACT_ATOMS: atom_id res chain seq x y z
N MET A 1 17.64 -15.57 -32.36
CA MET A 1 17.39 -14.53 -31.34
C MET A 1 15.91 -14.59 -31.01
N THR A 2 15.57 -15.43 -30.03
CA THR A 2 14.19 -15.82 -29.71
C THR A 2 13.59 -14.85 -28.70
N SER A 3 12.34 -14.47 -28.92
CA SER A 3 11.54 -13.46 -28.17
C SER A 3 11.36 -13.71 -26.66
N TYR A 4 12.07 -14.68 -26.07
CA TYR A 4 11.93 -15.10 -24.67
C TYR A 4 12.88 -14.38 -23.69
N ASP A 5 13.90 -13.66 -24.18
CA ASP A 5 14.90 -13.01 -23.31
C ASP A 5 14.45 -11.65 -22.72
N ILE A 6 13.24 -11.16 -23.02
CA ILE A 6 12.74 -9.87 -22.51
C ILE A 6 12.01 -10.04 -21.14
N LEU A 7 11.71 -11.27 -20.69
CA LEU A 7 10.93 -11.51 -19.48
C LEU A 7 11.76 -11.73 -18.19
N THR A 8 13.10 -11.68 -18.25
CA THR A 8 13.97 -12.11 -17.14
C THR A 8 14.57 -10.98 -16.29
N HIS A 9 14.22 -9.72 -16.52
CA HIS A 9 14.49 -8.66 -15.54
C HIS A 9 13.22 -8.38 -14.73
N SER A 10 12.97 -9.21 -13.71
CA SER A 10 12.01 -8.88 -12.66
C SER A 10 12.46 -7.57 -12.03
N LYS A 11 11.74 -6.48 -12.32
CA LYS A 11 11.93 -5.18 -11.66
C LYS A 11 11.76 -5.44 -10.17
N LYS A 12 12.86 -5.41 -9.41
CA LYS A 12 12.83 -5.61 -7.95
C LYS A 12 12.37 -4.30 -7.33
N TYR A 13 11.10 -4.20 -6.99
CA TYR A 13 10.56 -3.05 -6.29
C TYR A 13 11.05 -3.05 -4.84
N PRO A 14 11.13 -1.88 -4.19
CA PRO A 14 11.51 -1.77 -2.79
C PRO A 14 10.62 -2.59 -1.83
N TYR A 15 9.45 -3.09 -2.29
CA TYR A 15 8.53 -3.95 -1.53
C TYR A 15 8.50 -5.42 -1.99
N ASP A 16 9.51 -5.89 -2.73
CA ASP A 16 9.56 -7.30 -3.18
C ASP A 16 10.20 -8.25 -2.13
N GLY A 17 10.50 -7.78 -0.93
CA GLY A 17 11.01 -8.58 0.19
C GLY A 17 9.90 -9.33 0.96
N PRO A 18 10.27 -10.26 1.87
CA PRO A 18 9.33 -10.90 2.78
C PRO A 18 8.81 -9.95 3.87
N GLU A 19 9.59 -8.91 4.21
CA GLU A 19 9.27 -7.84 5.12
C GLU A 19 9.63 -6.54 4.40
N ASN A 20 8.70 -5.59 4.36
CA ASN A 20 8.87 -4.33 3.66
C ASN A 20 8.28 -3.19 4.48
N GLU A 21 9.01 -2.09 4.55
CA GLU A 21 8.59 -0.85 5.20
C GLU A 21 8.71 0.31 4.22
N LEU A 22 7.77 1.25 4.30
CA LEU A 22 7.69 2.37 3.38
C LEU A 22 7.05 3.61 4.01
N THR A 23 7.59 4.77 3.65
CA THR A 23 6.88 6.05 3.74
C THR A 23 6.55 6.58 2.35
N ILE A 24 5.29 6.96 2.13
CA ILE A 24 4.83 7.60 0.87
C ILE A 24 4.14 8.92 1.14
N HIS A 25 4.05 9.72 0.07
CA HIS A 25 3.19 10.89 0.03
C HIS A 25 1.99 10.59 -0.87
N VAL A 26 0.79 10.69 -0.30
CA VAL A 26 -0.47 10.59 -1.04
C VAL A 26 -1.00 12.02 -1.25
N SER A 27 -1.14 12.43 -2.50
CA SER A 27 -1.73 13.75 -2.81
C SER A 27 -3.24 13.77 -2.56
N PRO A 28 -3.88 14.93 -2.33
CA PRO A 28 -5.32 15.03 -2.14
C PRO A 28 -6.10 14.43 -3.30
N GLY A 29 -7.09 13.61 -2.98
CA GLY A 29 -7.91 12.94 -3.97
C GLY A 29 -7.16 11.90 -4.81
N ALA A 30 -5.88 11.65 -4.52
CA ALA A 30 -5.12 10.57 -5.15
C ALA A 30 -5.28 9.26 -4.37
N THR A 31 -4.91 8.16 -5.03
CA THR A 31 -4.89 6.83 -4.44
C THR A 31 -3.62 6.14 -4.91
N GLU A 32 -2.83 5.66 -3.96
CA GLU A 32 -1.60 4.91 -4.22
C GLU A 32 -1.85 3.43 -3.97
N CYS A 33 -1.45 2.58 -4.92
CA CYS A 33 -1.68 1.14 -4.87
C CYS A 33 -0.36 0.36 -4.90
N PHE A 34 -0.23 -0.61 -3.98
CA PHE A 34 0.91 -1.52 -3.89
C PHE A 34 0.43 -2.96 -4.08
N TYR A 35 1.28 -3.79 -4.70
CA TYR A 35 0.95 -5.18 -5.00
C TYR A 35 1.99 -6.09 -4.39
N GLN A 36 1.57 -6.92 -3.44
CA GLN A 36 2.39 -7.95 -2.84
C GLN A 36 2.00 -9.33 -3.39
N LYS A 37 2.96 -10.09 -3.90
CA LYS A 37 2.73 -11.50 -4.24
C LYS A 37 2.73 -12.32 -2.95
N ALA A 38 1.73 -13.16 -2.78
CA ALA A 38 1.62 -14.12 -1.68
C ALA A 38 1.48 -15.55 -2.22
N LYS A 39 2.02 -16.52 -1.49
CA LYS A 39 1.77 -17.95 -1.75
C LYS A 39 0.46 -18.39 -1.08
N ALA A 40 -0.13 -19.47 -1.56
CA ALA A 40 -1.22 -20.12 -0.84
C ALA A 40 -0.78 -20.48 0.58
N GLU A 41 -1.67 -20.29 1.56
CA GLU A 41 -1.43 -20.51 3.00
C GLU A 41 -0.35 -19.60 3.62
N GLN A 42 0.14 -18.58 2.90
CA GLN A 42 0.99 -17.55 3.48
C GLN A 42 0.13 -16.55 4.28
N SER A 43 0.54 -16.25 5.51
CA SER A 43 -0.04 -15.15 6.28
C SER A 43 0.56 -13.82 5.82
N LEU A 44 -0.28 -12.79 5.71
CA LEU A 44 0.12 -11.44 5.36
C LEU A 44 -0.28 -10.53 6.51
N GLU A 45 0.71 -9.84 7.09
CA GLU A 45 0.48 -8.83 8.11
C GLU A 45 0.75 -7.46 7.49
N ILE A 46 -0.17 -6.51 7.71
CA ILE A 46 -0.08 -5.14 7.21
C ILE A 46 -0.32 -4.19 8.39
N GLU A 47 0.60 -3.26 8.57
CA GLU A 47 0.48 -2.16 9.51
C GLU A 47 0.70 -0.84 8.75
N TYR A 48 -0.09 0.18 9.07
CA TYR A 48 0.10 1.52 8.55
C TYR A 48 -0.10 2.57 9.62
N GLN A 49 0.57 3.71 9.43
CA GLN A 49 0.42 4.90 10.24
C GLN A 49 0.53 6.14 9.35
N VAL A 50 -0.38 7.09 9.53
CA VAL A 50 -0.32 8.42 8.93
C VAL A 50 0.64 9.27 9.77
N ILE A 51 1.78 9.62 9.18
CA ILE A 51 2.89 10.31 9.88
C ILE A 51 2.71 11.83 9.85
N ASP A 52 2.16 12.36 8.76
CA ASP A 52 1.88 13.78 8.58
C ASP A 52 0.76 13.95 7.53
N ALA A 53 -0.20 14.85 7.78
CA ALA A 53 -1.21 15.25 6.80
C ALA A 53 -1.27 16.77 6.60
N ASN A 54 -0.21 17.49 6.96
CA ASN A 54 -0.14 18.93 6.77
C ASN A 54 -0.17 19.29 5.28
N PHE A 55 -1.32 19.78 4.82
CA PHE A 55 -1.36 20.66 3.66
C PHE A 55 -0.66 21.97 4.03
N GLY A 56 0.15 22.52 3.13
CA GLY A 56 1.01 23.70 3.37
C GLY A 56 0.30 25.02 3.71
N ASP A 57 -0.91 25.00 4.29
CA ASP A 57 -1.65 26.16 4.75
C ASP A 57 -2.13 25.99 6.21
N VAL A 58 -1.67 26.90 7.07
CA VAL A 58 -1.53 26.78 8.54
C VAL A 58 -2.84 27.06 9.32
N ASN A 59 -4.03 26.85 8.73
CA ASN A 59 -5.31 27.19 9.40
C ASN A 59 -6.46 26.18 9.20
N ILE A 60 -6.14 24.96 8.82
CA ILE A 60 -7.11 23.88 8.66
C ILE A 60 -6.78 22.79 9.68
N ASN A 61 -7.67 22.59 10.66
CA ASN A 61 -7.66 21.40 11.51
C ASN A 61 -8.02 20.21 10.60
N GLN A 62 -7.04 19.62 9.91
CA GLN A 62 -7.25 18.45 9.08
C GLN A 62 -7.02 17.20 9.92
N GLU A 63 -7.97 16.28 9.82
CA GLU A 63 -7.88 14.95 10.44
C GLU A 63 -6.78 14.16 9.69
N LEU A 64 -5.88 13.52 10.44
CA LEU A 64 -4.74 12.74 9.92
C LEU A 64 -5.21 11.36 9.41
N ASP A 65 -6.20 11.37 8.52
CA ASP A 65 -6.98 10.17 8.21
C ASP A 65 -6.85 9.78 6.74
N ILE A 66 -6.71 8.47 6.48
CA ILE A 66 -6.76 7.89 5.13
C ILE A 66 -7.86 6.82 5.02
N ASN A 67 -8.19 6.46 3.78
CA ASN A 67 -8.91 5.23 3.51
C ASN A 67 -7.90 4.15 3.12
N PHE A 68 -8.05 2.95 3.66
CA PHE A 68 -7.21 1.80 3.35
C PHE A 68 -8.09 0.66 2.85
N GLN A 69 -7.72 0.07 1.71
CA GLN A 69 -8.44 -1.07 1.14
C GLN A 69 -7.46 -2.17 0.76
N LEU A 70 -7.81 -3.42 1.08
CA LEU A 70 -7.08 -4.60 0.68
C LEU A 70 -7.95 -5.50 -0.18
N PHE A 71 -7.44 -5.89 -1.34
CA PHE A 71 -8.11 -6.80 -2.26
C PHE A 71 -7.31 -8.09 -2.41
N SER A 72 -8.02 -9.21 -2.47
CA SER A 72 -7.44 -10.49 -2.89
C SER A 72 -7.00 -10.45 -4.36
N PRO A 73 -6.18 -11.41 -4.83
CA PRO A 73 -5.76 -11.49 -6.23
C PRO A 73 -6.92 -11.57 -7.24
N ASN A 74 -8.11 -11.99 -6.81
CA ASN A 74 -9.31 -12.09 -7.65
C ASN A 74 -10.19 -10.82 -7.59
N GLY A 75 -9.70 -9.74 -6.96
CA GLY A 75 -10.43 -8.48 -6.81
C GLY A 75 -11.50 -8.47 -5.71
N LYS A 76 -11.63 -9.52 -4.91
CA LYS A 76 -12.51 -9.52 -3.73
C LYS A 76 -11.92 -8.61 -2.65
N GLU A 77 -12.69 -7.64 -2.16
CA GLU A 77 -12.33 -6.82 -0.99
C GLU A 77 -12.23 -7.70 0.27
N LEU A 78 -11.13 -7.56 0.99
CA LEU A 78 -10.82 -8.27 2.23
C LEU A 78 -10.91 -7.33 3.44
N ILE A 79 -10.44 -6.09 3.28
CA ILE A 79 -10.37 -5.06 4.32
C ILE A 79 -10.75 -3.72 3.70
N SER A 80 -11.49 -2.90 4.44
CA SER A 80 -11.84 -1.54 4.08
C SER A 80 -11.95 -0.68 5.35
N ASP A 81 -10.92 0.12 5.59
CA ASP A 81 -10.91 1.12 6.65
C ASP A 81 -11.26 2.49 6.06
N TYR A 82 -12.12 3.23 6.75
CA TYR A 82 -12.50 4.58 6.35
C TYR A 82 -12.03 5.58 7.39
N LYS A 83 -11.31 6.61 6.92
CA LYS A 83 -10.75 7.69 7.73
C LYS A 83 -10.08 7.20 9.02
N GLN A 84 -9.01 6.43 8.87
CA GLN A 84 -8.19 5.97 9.99
C GLN A 84 -6.78 6.55 9.88
N SER A 85 -6.20 6.88 11.03
CA SER A 85 -4.82 7.34 11.17
C SER A 85 -3.82 6.20 11.27
N ASP A 86 -4.24 5.04 11.74
CA ASP A 86 -3.41 3.86 11.96
C ASP A 86 -4.27 2.59 12.06
N ALA A 87 -3.71 1.45 11.64
CA ALA A 87 -4.30 0.13 11.88
C ALA A 87 -3.27 -0.99 11.72
N ASN A 88 -3.58 -2.16 12.30
CA ASN A 88 -2.88 -3.42 12.10
C ASN A 88 -3.88 -4.50 11.65
N HIS A 89 -3.52 -5.24 10.60
CA HIS A 89 -4.32 -6.30 9.99
C HIS A 89 -3.48 -7.56 9.79
N LYS A 90 -4.08 -8.74 9.99
CA LYS A 90 -3.41 -10.06 9.92
C LYS A 90 -4.27 -11.12 9.22
#